data_AF-B7GLD9-F1
#
_entry.id   AF-B7GLD9-F1
#
_cell.length_a   1.000
_cell.length_b   1.000
_cell.length_c   1.000
_cell.angle_alpha   90.00
_cell.angle_beta   90.00
_cell.angle_gamma   90.00
#
_symmetry.space_group_name_H-M   'P 1'
#
loop_
_entity.id
_entity.type
_entity.pdbx_description
1 polymer ?
#
loop_
_entity_poly.entity_id
_entity_poly.type
_entity_poly.pdbx_seq_one_letter_code
_entity_poly.pdbx_strand_id
1 'polypeptide(L)'
;MAGSSLSALDFYMHEIVRYRLLKMFSGEVQKTESYKTFIVSLQTLEEALKNPETIDWLSEEIIFRHSYKTFMASKAIKEVLSLISKEKIFAQTCQALQMRHETVAKYVDDIYRRRNEIAHQSDRPHNEEEQHRICKEEVEQYISFIEKFVCHIHHLLMDEESKE
;
A
#
# COMPACT_ATOMS: atom_id res chain seq x y z
N MET A 1 12.57 14.38 -11.81
CA MET A 1 12.43 14.56 -10.34
C MET A 1 11.86 13.28 -9.77
N ALA A 2 12.70 12.38 -9.27
CA ALA A 2 12.25 11.16 -8.61
C ALA A 2 13.29 10.85 -7.54
N GLY A 3 12.93 11.15 -6.30
CA GLY A 3 13.74 10.93 -5.12
C GLY A 3 12.84 10.72 -3.91
N SER A 4 11.68 10.09 -4.11
CA SER A 4 10.97 9.47 -3.01
C SER A 4 11.80 8.24 -2.63
N SER A 5 12.57 8.33 -1.54
CA SER A 5 13.12 7.15 -0.88
C SER A 5 11.94 6.21 -0.57
N LEU A 6 11.73 5.18 -1.38
CA LEU A 6 10.66 4.20 -1.16
C LEU A 6 10.82 3.65 0.25
N SER A 7 9.79 3.83 1.09
CA SER A 7 9.78 3.15 2.38
C SER A 7 9.44 1.68 2.14
N ALA A 8 9.88 0.79 3.03
CA ALA A 8 9.58 -0.64 2.92
C ALA A 8 8.06 -0.91 2.86
N LEU A 9 7.26 -0.15 3.61
CA LEU A 9 5.80 -0.22 3.58
C LEU A 9 5.24 0.18 2.20
N ASP A 10 5.69 1.31 1.65
CA ASP A 10 5.23 1.79 0.35
C ASP A 10 5.52 0.78 -0.76
N PHE A 11 6.76 0.27 -0.78
CA PHE A 11 7.19 -0.77 -1.71
C PHE A 11 6.33 -2.03 -1.57
N TYR A 12 6.16 -2.55 -0.36
CA TYR A 12 5.32 -3.72 -0.11
C TYR A 12 3.90 -3.52 -0.62
N MET A 13 3.28 -2.37 -0.31
CA MET A 13 1.91 -2.07 -0.73
C MET A 13 1.79 -2.00 -2.26
N HIS A 14 2.77 -1.44 -2.97
CA HIS A 14 2.77 -1.46 -4.44
C HIS A 14 2.86 -2.89 -5.00
N GLU A 15 3.76 -3.71 -4.46
CA GLU A 15 3.97 -5.08 -4.93
C GLU A 15 2.75 -5.97 -4.67
N ILE A 16 2.16 -5.93 -3.46
CA ILE A 16 0.99 -6.76 -3.14
C ILE A 16 -0.24 -6.33 -3.95
N VAL A 17 -0.39 -5.03 -4.23
CA VAL A 17 -1.48 -4.52 -5.07
C VAL A 17 -1.33 -5.02 -6.51
N ARG A 18 -0.11 -4.94 -7.07
CA ARG A 18 0.19 -5.47 -8.40
C ARG A 18 -0.11 -6.96 -8.46
N TYR A 19 0.41 -7.74 -7.51
CA TYR A 19 0.17 -9.17 -7.41
C TYR A 19 -1.33 -9.50 -7.41
N ARG A 20 -2.11 -8.87 -6.54
CA ARG A 20 -3.53 -9.15 -6.40
C ARG A 20 -4.35 -8.74 -7.63
N LEU A 21 -4.05 -7.60 -8.25
CA LEU A 21 -4.73 -7.18 -9.48
C LEU A 21 -4.47 -8.16 -10.64
N LEU A 22 -3.24 -8.67 -10.77
CA LEU A 22 -2.91 -9.67 -11.80
C LEU A 22 -3.66 -10.98 -11.54
N LYS A 23 -3.71 -11.45 -10.28
CA LYS A 23 -4.49 -12.63 -9.87
C LYS A 23 -6.00 -12.46 -10.10
N MET A 24 -6.53 -11.27 -9.85
CA MET A 24 -7.93 -10.95 -10.16
C MET A 24 -8.19 -10.94 -11.66
N PHE A 25 -7.24 -10.47 -12.45
CA PHE A 25 -7.34 -10.45 -13.90
C PHE A 25 -7.33 -11.87 -14.48
N SER A 26 -6.44 -12.74 -14.01
CA SER A 26 -6.33 -14.16 -14.43
C SER A 26 -7.50 -15.03 -13.95
N GLY A 27 -8.33 -14.51 -13.03
CA GLY A 27 -9.48 -15.24 -12.48
C GLY A 27 -9.12 -16.20 -11.35
N GLU A 28 -7.88 -16.13 -10.85
CA GLU A 28 -7.42 -16.88 -9.67
C GLU A 28 -7.97 -16.29 -8.37
N VAL A 29 -8.27 -14.98 -8.35
CA VAL A 29 -8.91 -14.28 -7.23
C VAL A 29 -10.17 -13.57 -7.70
N GLN A 30 -11.23 -13.55 -6.88
CA GLN A 30 -12.47 -12.88 -7.26
C GLN A 30 -12.31 -11.35 -7.32
N LYS A 31 -12.81 -10.78 -8.41
CA LYS A 31 -12.82 -9.32 -8.63
C LYS A 31 -13.70 -8.61 -7.59
N THR A 32 -13.21 -7.51 -7.04
CA THR A 32 -13.96 -6.61 -6.16
C THR A 32 -14.85 -5.65 -6.96
N GLU A 33 -15.75 -4.91 -6.31
CA GLU A 33 -16.46 -3.81 -6.98
C GLU A 33 -15.51 -2.67 -7.37
N SER A 34 -14.52 -2.37 -6.51
CA SER A 34 -13.48 -1.38 -6.80
C SER A 34 -12.59 -1.79 -7.98
N TYR A 35 -12.35 -3.09 -8.20
CA TYR A 35 -11.61 -3.57 -9.36
C TYR A 35 -12.25 -3.12 -10.67
N LYS A 36 -13.59 -3.14 -10.76
CA LYS A 36 -14.32 -2.76 -11.98
C LYS A 36 -14.16 -1.29 -12.35
N THR A 37 -13.70 -0.46 -11.42
CA THR A 37 -13.44 0.97 -11.66
C THR A 37 -11.98 1.26 -12.02
N PHE A 38 -11.12 0.24 -12.08
CA PHE A 38 -9.74 0.38 -12.53
C PHE A 38 -9.70 0.69 -14.03
N ILE A 39 -9.28 1.90 -14.37
CA ILE A 39 -9.22 2.38 -15.75
C ILE A 39 -7.88 1.97 -16.37
N VAL A 40 -7.88 1.55 -17.64
CA VAL A 40 -6.66 1.36 -18.46
C VAL A 40 -6.66 2.35 -19.63
N SER A 41 -5.49 2.69 -20.17
CA SER A 41 -5.40 3.60 -21.32
C SER A 41 -5.82 2.90 -22.63
N LEU A 42 -6.18 3.65 -23.67
CA LEU A 42 -6.43 3.07 -24.99
C LEU A 42 -5.18 2.37 -25.56
N GLN A 43 -4.00 2.93 -25.30
CA GLN A 43 -2.72 2.31 -25.68
C GLN A 43 -2.56 0.94 -25.00
N THR A 44 -2.86 0.85 -23.71
CA THR A 44 -2.84 -0.42 -22.96
C THR A 44 -3.83 -1.43 -23.55
N LEU A 45 -5.03 -0.98 -23.94
CA LEU A 45 -6.03 -1.83 -24.58
C LEU A 45 -5.55 -2.35 -25.95
N GLU A 46 -4.94 -1.49 -26.77
CA GLU A 46 -4.35 -1.90 -28.06
C GLU A 46 -3.26 -2.96 -27.87
N GLU A 47 -2.42 -2.82 -26.83
CA GLU A 47 -1.36 -3.78 -26.53
C GLU A 47 -1.92 -5.12 -26.06
N ALA A 48 -2.95 -5.09 -25.22
CA ALA A 48 -3.66 -6.29 -24.77
C ALA A 48 -4.31 -7.06 -25.93
N LEU A 49 -4.83 -6.36 -26.93
CA LEU A 49 -5.43 -6.96 -28.12
C LEU A 49 -4.38 -7.56 -29.07
N LYS A 50 -3.16 -7.01 -29.11
CA LYS A 50 -2.05 -7.49 -29.93
C LYS A 50 -1.35 -8.71 -29.33
N ASN A 51 -1.23 -8.76 -28.00
CA ASN A 51 -0.50 -9.80 -27.27
C ASN A 51 -1.38 -10.48 -26.21
N PRO A 52 -2.50 -11.12 -26.60
CA PRO A 52 -3.48 -11.69 -25.67
C PRO A 52 -2.94 -12.84 -24.80
N GLU A 53 -1.82 -13.45 -25.18
CA GLU A 53 -1.15 -14.52 -24.46
C GLU A 53 -0.33 -14.04 -23.25
N THR A 54 -0.11 -12.74 -23.12
CA THR A 54 0.66 -12.14 -22.02
C THR A 54 -0.20 -11.24 -21.15
N ILE A 55 0.24 -11.02 -19.90
CA ILE A 55 -0.38 -10.07 -18.96
C ILE A 55 0.57 -8.91 -18.60
N ASP A 56 1.73 -8.85 -19.25
CA ASP A 56 2.79 -7.87 -18.94
C ASP A 56 2.29 -6.43 -19.15
N TRP A 57 1.48 -6.20 -20.19
CA TRP A 57 0.84 -4.92 -20.45
C TRP A 57 0.02 -4.40 -19.26
N LEU A 58 -0.62 -5.30 -18.50
CA LEU A 58 -1.41 -4.92 -17.33
C LEU A 58 -0.51 -4.61 -16.15
N SER A 59 0.56 -5.41 -15.96
CA SER A 59 1.57 -5.20 -14.93
C SER A 59 2.22 -3.81 -15.09
N GLU A 60 2.62 -3.46 -16.31
CA GLU A 60 3.20 -2.15 -16.63
C GLU A 60 2.20 -1.01 -16.42
N GLU A 61 0.93 -1.17 -16.83
CA GLU A 61 -0.10 -0.16 -16.60
C GLU A 61 -0.36 0.05 -15.10
N ILE A 62 -0.39 -1.01 -14.29
CA ILE A 62 -0.55 -0.89 -12.83
C ILE A 62 0.63 -0.11 -12.24
N ILE A 63 1.87 -0.46 -12.62
CA ILE A 63 3.08 0.24 -12.16
C ILE A 63 3.01 1.71 -12.57
N PHE A 64 2.67 2.01 -13.82
CA PHE A 64 2.57 3.37 -14.32
C PHE A 64 1.52 4.19 -13.56
N ARG A 65 0.31 3.65 -13.38
CA ARG A 65 -0.82 4.31 -12.70
C ARG A 65 -0.58 4.55 -11.21
N HIS A 66 0.26 3.74 -10.59
CA HIS A 66 0.60 3.86 -9.17
C HIS A 66 1.95 4.54 -8.92
N SER A 67 2.78 4.76 -9.95
CA SER A 67 4.13 5.35 -9.83
C SER A 67 4.18 6.71 -9.11
N TYR A 68 3.13 7.52 -9.24
CA TYR A 68 3.01 8.85 -8.61
C TYR A 68 2.23 8.83 -7.29
N LYS A 69 1.77 7.66 -6.84
CA LYS A 69 1.00 7.48 -5.61
C LYS A 69 1.88 6.88 -4.51
N THR A 70 1.69 7.35 -3.29
CA THR A 70 2.30 6.77 -2.10
C THR A 70 1.22 6.07 -1.28
N PHE A 71 1.43 4.80 -0.97
CA PHE A 71 0.58 3.95 -0.16
C PHE A 71 1.07 3.87 1.30
N MET A 72 1.35 5.04 1.87
CA MET A 72 1.76 5.16 3.28
C MET A 72 0.71 5.83 4.16
N ALA A 73 -0.13 6.70 3.59
CA ALA A 73 -1.22 7.29 4.35
C ALA A 73 -2.31 6.24 4.61
N SER A 74 -2.90 6.27 5.80
CA SER A 74 -3.92 5.31 6.23
C SER A 74 -5.12 5.28 5.28
N LYS A 75 -5.51 6.45 4.74
CA LYS A 75 -6.55 6.58 3.71
C LYS A 75 -6.18 5.84 2.42
N ALA A 76 -4.98 6.08 1.89
CA ALA A 76 -4.51 5.47 0.66
C ALA A 76 -4.39 3.94 0.78
N ILE A 77 -3.91 3.45 1.94
CA ILE A 77 -3.86 2.02 2.24
C ILE A 77 -5.27 1.41 2.26
N LYS A 78 -6.25 2.05 2.91
CA LYS A 78 -7.64 1.56 2.93
C LYS A 78 -8.26 1.50 1.53
N GLU A 79 -8.05 2.54 0.73
CA GLU A 79 -8.53 2.60 -0.65
C GLU A 79 -7.94 1.46 -1.48
N VAL A 80 -6.63 1.25 -1.40
CA VAL A 80 -5.96 0.20 -2.19
C VAL A 80 -6.28 -1.21 -1.68
N LEU A 81 -6.49 -1.40 -0.37
CA LEU A 81 -6.97 -2.67 0.17
C LEU A 81 -8.39 -3.00 -0.33
N SER A 82 -9.29 -2.01 -0.44
CA SER A 82 -10.63 -2.21 -1.00
C SER A 82 -10.61 -2.53 -2.50
N LEU A 83 -9.57 -2.09 -3.21
CA LEU A 83 -9.35 -2.45 -4.61
C LEU A 83 -9.01 -3.94 -4.75
N ILE A 84 -8.25 -4.49 -3.81
CA ILE A 84 -7.64 -5.82 -3.94
C ILE A 84 -8.23 -6.90 -3.03
N SER A 85 -9.25 -6.61 -2.23
CA SER A 85 -9.90 -7.56 -1.33
C SER A 85 -11.37 -7.21 -1.11
N LYS A 86 -12.24 -8.22 -0.97
CA LYS A 86 -13.65 -8.02 -0.58
C LYS A 86 -13.80 -7.92 0.94
N GLU A 87 -12.85 -8.53 1.66
CA GLU A 87 -12.77 -8.48 3.12
C GLU A 87 -12.34 -7.11 3.64
N LYS A 88 -12.71 -6.82 4.89
CA LYS A 88 -12.33 -5.59 5.60
C LYS A 88 -10.92 -5.71 6.19
N ILE A 89 -9.93 -5.94 5.34
CA ILE A 89 -8.53 -6.26 5.71
C ILE A 89 -7.95 -5.28 6.73
N PHE A 90 -8.13 -3.96 6.51
CA PHE A 90 -7.62 -2.95 7.45
C PHE A 90 -8.26 -3.09 8.84
N ALA A 91 -9.57 -3.33 8.92
CA ALA A 91 -10.28 -3.49 10.19
C ALA A 91 -9.88 -4.79 10.89
N GLN A 92 -9.74 -5.89 10.16
CA GLN A 92 -9.25 -7.17 10.69
C GLN A 92 -7.80 -7.05 11.18
N THR A 93 -6.96 -6.31 10.47
CA THR A 93 -5.59 -6.00 10.89
C THR A 93 -5.58 -5.22 12.21
N CYS A 94 -6.47 -4.23 12.38
CA CYS A 94 -6.61 -3.50 13.64
C CYS A 94 -6.99 -4.44 14.80
N GLN A 95 -7.92 -5.37 14.55
CA GLN A 95 -8.32 -6.37 15.54
C GLN A 95 -7.16 -7.30 15.92
N ALA A 96 -6.38 -7.77 14.94
CA ALA A 96 -5.22 -8.62 15.16
C ALA A 96 -4.13 -7.91 15.98
N LEU A 97 -3.93 -6.62 15.74
CA LEU A 97 -3.04 -5.76 16.53
C LEU A 97 -3.60 -5.41 17.91
N GLN A 98 -4.85 -5.75 18.21
CA GLN A 98 -5.55 -5.37 19.45
C GLN A 98 -5.59 -3.84 19.65
N MET A 99 -5.73 -3.10 18.55
CA MET A 99 -5.74 -1.64 18.54
C MET A 99 -7.04 -1.11 17.95
N ARG A 100 -7.49 0.04 18.44
CA ARG A 100 -8.64 0.73 17.83
C ARG A 100 -8.28 1.21 16.43
N HIS A 101 -9.28 1.21 15.55
CA HIS A 101 -9.12 1.60 14.15
C HIS A 101 -8.54 3.01 13.99
N GLU A 102 -8.99 3.97 14.81
CA GLU A 102 -8.48 5.35 14.80
C GLU A 102 -7.01 5.42 15.27
N THR A 103 -6.63 4.56 16.22
CA THR A 103 -5.27 4.51 16.74
C THR A 103 -4.30 3.98 15.69
N VAL A 104 -4.64 2.88 15.00
CA VAL A 104 -3.82 2.34 13.91
C VAL A 104 -3.70 3.34 12.76
N ALA A 105 -4.82 3.95 12.35
CA ALA A 105 -4.83 4.95 11.28
C ALA A 105 -3.93 6.14 11.62
N LYS A 106 -4.07 6.69 12.83
CA LYS A 106 -3.24 7.79 13.31
C LYS A 106 -1.76 7.40 13.34
N TYR A 107 -1.43 6.21 13.84
CA TYR A 107 -0.04 5.78 13.97
C TYR A 107 0.64 5.59 12.61
N VAL A 108 -0.07 5.03 11.63
CA VAL A 108 0.37 4.96 10.23
C VAL A 108 0.62 6.36 9.65
N ASP A 109 -0.32 7.29 9.85
CA ASP A 109 -0.21 8.66 9.34
C ASP A 109 0.92 9.46 10.04
N ASP A 110 1.15 9.22 11.34
CA ASP A 110 2.24 9.83 12.10
C ASP A 110 3.60 9.33 11.59
N ILE A 111 3.76 8.02 11.33
CA ILE A 111 4.97 7.45 10.70
C ILE A 111 5.20 8.06 9.31
N TYR A 112 4.15 8.18 8.51
CA TYR A 112 4.24 8.77 7.18
C TYR A 112 4.68 10.23 7.23
N ARG A 113 4.08 11.03 8.12
CA ARG A 113 4.45 12.42 8.36
C ARG A 113 5.93 12.52 8.78
N ARG A 114 6.35 11.73 9.76
CA ARG A 114 7.74 11.70 10.26
C ARG A 114 8.74 11.39 9.16
N ARG A 115 8.46 10.39 8.31
CA ARG A 115 9.31 10.05 7.16
C ARG A 115 9.46 11.23 6.20
N ASN A 116 8.37 11.96 5.92
CA ASN A 116 8.40 13.11 5.02
C ASN A 116 9.16 14.30 5.63
N GLU A 117 9.02 14.54 6.93
CA GLU A 117 9.81 15.56 7.66
C GLU A 117 11.31 15.27 7.56
N ILE A 118 11.72 14.03 7.81
CA ILE A 118 13.13 13.60 7.71
C ILE A 118 13.64 13.76 6.28
N ALA A 119 12.88 13.29 5.28
CA ALA A 119 13.32 13.26 3.88
C ALA A 119 13.34 14.64 3.20
N HIS A 120 12.40 15.54 3.54
CA HIS A 120 12.21 16.79 2.82
C HIS A 120 12.42 18.05 3.64
N GLN A 121 12.27 18.00 4.96
CA GLN A 121 12.30 19.19 5.82
C GLN A 121 13.56 19.27 6.69
N SER A 122 14.60 18.51 6.37
CA SER A 122 15.80 18.37 7.22
C SER A 122 15.45 18.02 8.66
N ASP A 123 14.34 17.28 8.84
CA ASP A 123 13.86 16.86 10.16
C ASP A 123 13.44 18.03 11.10
N ARG A 124 13.01 19.16 10.50
CA ARG A 124 12.50 20.35 11.19
C ARG A 124 11.07 20.69 10.72
N PRO A 125 10.04 20.64 11.58
CA PRO A 125 8.72 21.12 11.20
C PRO A 125 8.78 22.65 11.00
N HIS A 126 7.85 23.20 10.22
CA HIS A 126 7.77 24.63 9.89
C HIS A 126 7.63 25.57 11.12
N ASN A 127 7.42 24.99 12.31
CA ASN A 127 6.99 25.68 13.52
C ASN A 127 8.01 25.55 14.68
N GLU A 128 9.08 24.76 14.52
CA GLU A 128 10.08 24.54 15.57
C GLU A 128 11.49 24.67 14.98
N GLU A 129 12.37 25.39 15.68
CA GLU A 129 13.75 25.64 15.23
C GLU A 129 14.68 24.43 15.49
N GLU A 130 14.26 23.49 16.33
CA GLU A 130 15.05 22.32 16.74
C GLU A 130 14.71 21.05 15.95
N GLN A 131 15.73 20.28 15.65
CA GLN A 131 15.60 18.98 15.01
C GLN A 131 14.95 17.98 15.99
N HIS A 132 13.95 17.23 15.54
CA HIS A 132 13.36 16.18 16.37
C HIS A 132 14.41 15.14 16.76
N ARG A 133 14.61 14.93 18.06
CA ARG A 133 15.54 13.90 18.54
C ARG A 133 15.00 12.52 18.19
N ILE A 134 15.71 11.78 17.34
CA ILE A 134 15.43 10.37 17.07
C ILE A 134 16.01 9.53 18.22
N CYS A 135 15.17 8.79 18.94
CA CYS A 135 15.62 7.79 19.92
C CYS A 135 15.47 6.37 19.35
N LYS A 136 16.32 5.46 19.84
CA LYS A 136 16.35 4.08 19.36
C LYS A 136 15.04 3.35 19.65
N GLU A 137 14.50 3.58 20.83
CA GLU A 137 13.28 2.95 21.33
C GLU A 137 12.07 3.28 20.44
N GLU A 138 11.95 4.53 19.99
CA GLU A 138 10.91 4.97 19.07
C GLU A 138 11.06 4.30 17.69
N VAL A 139 12.29 4.22 17.17
CA VAL A 139 12.55 3.55 15.88
C VAL A 139 12.21 2.05 15.96
N GLU A 140 12.60 1.38 17.05
CA GLU A 140 12.27 -0.03 17.28
C GLU A 140 10.76 -0.25 17.38
N GLN A 141 10.02 0.69 17.99
CA GLN A 141 8.55 0.66 18.02
C GLN A 141 7.95 0.80 16.62
N TYR A 142 8.45 1.73 15.79
CA TYR A 142 7.98 1.89 14.42
C TYR A 142 8.24 0.65 13.56
N ILE A 143 9.45 0.07 13.64
CA ILE A 143 9.79 -1.16 12.91
C ILE A 143 8.84 -2.30 13.35
N SER A 144 8.74 -2.55 14.65
CA SER A 144 7.88 -3.61 15.20
C SER A 144 6.41 -3.45 14.80
N PHE A 145 5.91 -2.21 14.79
CA PHE A 145 4.56 -1.92 14.34
C PHE A 145 4.37 -2.19 12.84
N ILE A 146 5.25 -1.65 11.98
CA ILE A 146 5.14 -1.82 10.52
C ILE A 146 5.24 -3.30 10.15
N GLU A 147 6.18 -4.04 10.76
CA GLU A 147 6.35 -5.48 10.54
C GLU A 147 5.05 -6.23 10.87
N LYS A 148 4.48 -6.04 12.06
CA LYS A 148 3.23 -6.71 12.46
C LYS A 148 2.06 -6.30 11.56
N PHE A 149 1.95 -5.01 11.25
CA PHE A 149 0.89 -4.48 10.39
C PHE A 149 0.94 -5.10 8.99
N VAL A 150 2.11 -5.12 8.36
CA VAL A 150 2.32 -5.74 7.05
C VAL A 150 2.11 -7.24 7.09
N CYS A 151 2.64 -7.95 8.09
CA CYS A 151 2.46 -9.39 8.24
C CYS A 151 0.98 -9.78 8.37
N HIS A 152 0.19 -9.02 9.14
CA HIS A 152 -1.25 -9.28 9.26
C HIS A 152 -2.01 -8.99 7.97
N ILE A 153 -1.72 -7.88 7.27
CA ILE A 153 -2.31 -7.62 5.95
C ILE A 153 -1.98 -8.76 4.98
N HIS A 154 -0.70 -9.16 4.93
CA HIS A 154 -0.24 -10.22 4.05
C HIS A 154 -0.97 -11.53 4.32
N HIS A 155 -0.99 -11.96 5.58
CA HIS A 155 -1.65 -13.19 5.99
C HIS A 155 -3.14 -13.18 5.64
N LEU A 156 -3.87 -12.09 5.93
CA LEU A 156 -5.28 -11.99 5.61
C LEU A 156 -5.56 -12.08 4.10
N LEU A 157 -4.72 -11.45 3.27
CA LEU A 157 -4.85 -11.53 1.82
C LEU A 157 -4.55 -12.95 1.31
N MET A 158 -3.50 -13.61 1.78
CA MET A 158 -3.16 -14.97 1.36
C MET A 158 -4.22 -16.00 1.84
N ASP A 159 -4.79 -15.78 3.02
CA ASP A 159 -5.88 -16.59 3.56
C ASP A 159 -7.18 -16.41 2.77
N GLU A 160 -7.47 -15.21 2.27
CA GLU A 160 -8.60 -14.96 1.36
C GLU A 160 -8.41 -15.72 0.04
N GLU A 161 -7.21 -15.67 -0.55
CA GLU A 161 -6.87 -16.40 -1.80
C GLU A 161 -7.03 -17.92 -1.62
N SER A 162 -6.67 -18.46 -0.45
CA SER A 162 -6.75 -19.91 -0.18
C SER A 162 -8.18 -20.45 -0.01
N LYS A 163 -9.19 -19.58 0.09
CA LYS A 163 -10.60 -19.96 0.31
C LYS A 163 -11.42 -19.97 -0.98
N GLU A 164 -10.87 -19.48 -2.08
CA GLU A 164 -11.51 -19.38 -3.40
C GLU A 164 -11.18 -20.59 -4.28
#